data_AF-L5K3Z6-F1
#
_entry.id   AF-L5K3Z6-F1
#
_cell.length_a   1.000
_cell.length_b   1.000
_cell.length_c   1.000
_cell.angle_alpha   90.00
_cell.angle_beta   90.00
_cell.angle_gamma   90.00
#
_symmetry.space_group_name_H-M   'P 1'
#
loop_
_entity.id
_entity.type
_entity.pdbx_description
1 polymer ?
#
loop_
_entity_poly.entity_id
_entity_poly.type
_entity_poly.pdbx_seq_one_letter_code
_entity_poly.pdbx_strand_id
1 'polypeptide(L)'
;MVGAKAVAGPSTTPRLTQQRSGVSSVIVNPPSYQIQMPSGLCAHLFGQSHCPVLSGSGAVYRVCAGTATFHLLQAMLLVHLHSPTSLRAQLHNSFWFLKLLFLLGLCAVAFCVPDEHFFPAWHYIGICGGFIFILLQLVLITAFAHSWNKNWQTGAANDCRWFLAMLLATLGFYSMAAVAAVLLFHHYTHPAGCLLNKMLLGLHLCFCGLLSFLSIAPCIRLSGYMPCNIPDLGDL
;
A
#
# COMPACT_ATOMS: atom_id res chain seq x y z
N MET A 1 1.75 -34.96 65.67
CA MET A 1 1.11 -34.06 66.67
C MET A 1 1.74 -32.68 66.48
N VAL A 2 1.05 -31.84 65.71
CA VAL A 2 0.39 -30.59 66.17
C VAL A 2 1.37 -29.42 66.27
N GLY A 3 1.12 -28.37 65.48
CA GLY A 3 1.71 -27.05 65.72
C GLY A 3 1.80 -26.15 64.49
N ALA A 4 0.66 -25.77 63.91
CA ALA A 4 0.59 -24.68 62.94
C ALA A 4 0.89 -23.33 63.61
N LYS A 5 1.56 -22.41 62.89
CA LYS A 5 1.41 -20.97 63.14
C LYS A 5 1.36 -20.20 61.83
N ALA A 6 0.15 -19.73 61.53
CA ALA A 6 -0.14 -18.73 60.52
C ALA A 6 0.12 -17.33 61.07
N VAL A 7 0.65 -16.42 60.25
CA VAL A 7 0.59 -14.98 60.46
C VAL A 7 -0.18 -14.40 59.28
N ALA A 8 -1.33 -13.80 59.57
CA ALA A 8 -2.19 -13.10 58.62
C ALA A 8 -1.98 -11.59 58.78
N GLY A 9 -1.88 -10.88 57.67
CA GLY A 9 -2.02 -9.42 57.52
C GLY A 9 -2.86 -9.14 56.26
N PRO A 10 -3.59 -8.01 56.20
CA PRO A 10 -4.95 -7.97 55.64
C PRO A 10 -5.04 -7.76 54.13
N SER A 11 -6.22 -8.14 53.65
CA SER A 11 -6.67 -8.42 52.28
C SER A 11 -7.05 -7.18 51.46
N THR A 12 -6.77 -7.23 50.16
CA THR A 12 -7.67 -6.72 49.07
C THR A 12 -7.33 -7.38 47.72
N THR A 13 -8.02 -8.51 47.43
CA THR A 13 -8.71 -8.93 46.18
C THR A 13 -8.01 -8.90 44.78
N PRO A 14 -8.41 -9.76 43.81
CA PRO A 14 -7.53 -10.81 43.31
C PRO A 14 -7.19 -10.68 41.81
N ARG A 15 -5.91 -10.87 41.46
CA ARG A 15 -5.51 -11.32 40.11
C ARG A 15 -5.62 -12.83 40.03
N LEU A 16 -6.48 -13.34 39.14
CA LEU A 16 -6.25 -14.44 38.17
C LEU A 16 -7.52 -15.23 37.86
N THR A 17 -8.18 -14.88 36.75
CA THR A 17 -8.77 -15.86 35.83
C THR A 17 -8.70 -15.29 34.41
N GLN A 18 -7.57 -15.50 33.73
CA GLN A 18 -7.59 -15.65 32.28
C GLN A 18 -6.50 -16.64 31.87
N GLN A 19 -6.82 -17.91 32.06
CA GLN A 19 -6.17 -19.03 31.43
C GLN A 19 -6.56 -19.03 29.95
N ARG A 20 -5.65 -18.59 29.07
CA ARG A 20 -5.72 -18.88 27.63
C ARG A 20 -4.32 -19.09 27.07
N SER A 21 -3.98 -20.38 26.94
CA SER A 21 -3.03 -21.03 26.04
C SER A 21 -1.71 -20.32 25.71
N GLY A 22 -0.62 -20.96 26.11
CA GLY A 22 0.77 -20.58 25.83
C GLY A 22 1.05 -20.24 24.37
N VAL A 23 1.13 -18.94 24.11
CA VAL A 23 2.01 -18.36 23.10
C VAL A 23 3.10 -17.69 23.93
N SER A 24 4.30 -18.27 23.96
CA SER A 24 5.48 -17.48 24.36
C SER A 24 5.49 -16.28 23.43
N SER A 25 5.26 -15.09 23.98
CA SER A 25 5.49 -13.85 23.26
C SER A 25 6.99 -13.79 23.00
N VAL A 26 7.43 -14.38 21.89
CA VAL A 26 8.70 -14.00 21.28
C VAL A 26 8.48 -12.55 20.91
N ILE A 27 8.91 -11.65 21.80
CA ILE A 27 9.15 -10.27 21.43
C ILE A 27 10.28 -10.38 20.42
N VAL A 28 9.90 -10.47 19.15
CA VAL A 28 10.81 -10.20 18.05
C VAL A 28 11.17 -8.74 18.27
N ASN A 29 12.32 -8.48 18.88
CA ASN A 29 12.88 -7.15 18.93
C ASN A 29 13.54 -6.96 17.56
N PRO A 30 12.91 -6.30 16.57
CA PRO A 30 13.58 -6.03 15.33
C PRO A 30 14.84 -5.21 15.64
N PRO A 31 15.95 -5.40 14.92
CA PRO A 31 17.13 -4.56 15.07
C PRO A 31 16.69 -3.13 14.80
N SER A 32 16.49 -2.38 15.89
CA SER A 32 15.94 -1.04 15.80
C SER A 32 17.06 -0.16 15.26
N TYR A 33 16.92 0.26 14.00
CA TYR A 33 17.69 1.36 13.40
C TYR A 33 17.25 2.66 14.08
N GLN A 34 17.60 2.77 15.35
CA GLN A 34 17.38 3.95 16.17
C GLN A 34 18.48 4.95 15.84
N ILE A 35 18.12 6.02 15.12
CA ILE A 35 19.04 7.12 14.88
C ILE A 35 18.90 8.07 16.05
N GLN A 36 19.90 8.06 16.94
CA GLN A 36 19.95 8.99 18.06
C GLN A 36 20.23 10.39 17.50
N MET A 37 19.31 11.33 17.69
CA MET A 37 19.58 12.73 17.33
C MET A 37 20.71 13.29 18.21
N PRO A 38 21.62 14.13 17.68
CA PRO A 38 22.66 14.76 18.48
C PRO A 38 22.05 15.53 19.66
N SER A 39 22.51 15.25 20.87
CA SER A 39 21.94 15.78 22.12
C SER A 39 21.88 17.31 22.17
N GLY A 40 22.86 18.00 21.58
CA GLY A 40 22.88 19.47 21.48
C GLY A 40 21.77 20.05 20.59
N LEU A 41 21.44 19.39 19.48
CA LEU A 41 20.36 19.82 18.58
C LEU A 41 18.99 19.53 19.22
N CYS A 42 18.89 18.40 19.92
CA CYS A 42 17.67 18.00 20.63
C CYS A 42 17.32 18.94 21.79
N ALA A 43 18.31 19.30 22.61
CA ALA A 43 18.13 20.24 23.71
C ALA A 43 17.68 21.63 23.22
N HIS A 44 18.21 22.08 22.07
CA HIS A 44 17.83 23.37 21.46
C HIS A 44 16.43 23.36 20.84
N LEU A 45 15.99 22.26 20.24
CA LEU A 45 14.70 22.17 19.56
C LEU A 45 13.54 21.78 20.48
N PHE A 46 13.78 20.93 21.47
CA PHE A 46 12.71 20.33 22.29
C PHE A 46 12.80 20.66 23.78
N GLY A 47 13.88 21.29 24.25
CA GLY A 47 14.02 21.72 25.66
C GLY A 47 14.00 20.58 26.70
N GLN A 48 14.22 19.33 26.27
CA GLN A 48 14.15 18.12 27.09
C GLN A 48 15.52 17.43 27.15
N SER A 49 15.85 16.81 28.29
CA SER A 49 17.09 16.05 28.53
C SER A 49 17.03 14.61 28.00
N HIS A 50 15.82 14.07 27.80
CA HIS A 50 15.58 12.79 27.14
C HIS A 50 15.08 13.04 25.72
N CYS A 51 15.92 12.69 24.74
CA CYS A 51 15.58 12.84 23.33
C CYS A 51 14.75 11.64 22.86
N PRO A 52 13.62 11.84 22.14
CA PRO A 52 12.87 10.74 21.57
C PRO A 52 13.77 9.98 20.59
N VAL A 53 13.82 8.67 20.75
CA VAL A 53 14.61 7.81 19.87
C VAL A 53 13.89 7.76 18.52
N LEU A 54 14.51 8.28 17.47
CA LEU A 54 13.88 8.37 16.16
C LEU A 54 13.93 6.99 15.47
N SER A 55 12.81 6.28 15.51
CA SER A 55 12.60 5.09 14.69
C SER A 55 12.50 5.49 13.22
N GLY A 56 13.09 4.68 12.32
CA GLY A 56 12.96 4.91 10.87
C GLY A 56 11.50 4.95 10.38
N SER A 57 10.59 4.24 11.03
CA SER A 57 9.15 4.36 10.75
C SER A 57 8.59 5.74 11.09
N GLY A 58 9.01 6.34 12.21
CA GLY A 58 8.61 7.69 12.61
C GLY A 58 9.12 8.77 11.64
N ALA A 59 10.35 8.61 11.15
CA ALA A 59 10.90 9.50 10.12
C ALA A 59 10.07 9.48 8.83
N VAL A 60 9.67 8.28 8.37
CA VAL A 60 8.79 8.12 7.19
C VAL A 60 7.45 8.82 7.40
N TYR A 61 6.82 8.66 8.57
CA TYR A 61 5.55 9.35 8.89
C TYR A 61 5.67 10.88 8.77
N ARG A 62 6.76 11.46 9.27
CA ARG A 62 7.01 12.91 9.24
C ARG A 62 7.27 13.44 7.83
N VAL A 63 8.10 12.74 7.05
CA VAL A 63 8.35 13.10 5.65
C VAL A 63 7.06 13.00 4.82
N CYS A 64 6.28 11.92 5.00
CA CYS A 64 4.99 11.75 4.34
C CYS A 64 3.97 12.83 4.74
N ALA A 65 3.98 13.30 5.99
CA ALA A 65 3.15 14.41 6.40
C ALA A 65 3.54 15.72 5.72
N GLY A 66 4.84 16.05 5.68
CA GLY A 66 5.35 17.22 4.98
C GLY A 66 4.98 17.21 3.49
N THR A 67 5.18 16.07 2.81
CA THR A 67 4.82 15.91 1.39
C THR A 67 3.32 15.97 1.15
N ALA A 68 2.50 15.35 2.00
CA ALA A 68 1.05 15.38 1.89
C ALA A 68 0.50 16.81 2.10
N THR A 69 0.97 17.53 3.12
CA THR A 69 0.59 18.94 3.34
C THR A 69 1.00 19.81 2.16
N PHE A 70 2.20 19.64 1.61
CA PHE A 70 2.66 20.38 0.42
C PHE A 70 1.73 20.18 -0.78
N HIS A 71 1.33 18.93 -1.07
CA HIS A 71 0.45 18.64 -2.20
C HIS A 71 -0.98 19.09 -1.93
N LEU A 72 -1.46 19.01 -0.69
CA LEU A 72 -2.78 19.49 -0.31
C LEU A 72 -2.89 21.02 -0.45
N LEU A 73 -1.86 21.76 -0.03
CA LEU A 73 -1.81 23.22 -0.22
C LEU A 73 -1.79 23.60 -1.70
N GLN A 74 -1.04 22.86 -2.53
CA GLN A 74 -1.08 23.06 -3.98
C GLN A 74 -2.43 22.72 -4.59
N ALA A 75 -3.09 21.66 -4.14
CA ALA A 75 -4.44 21.32 -4.57
C ALA A 75 -5.42 22.45 -4.22
N MET A 76 -5.36 22.97 -2.99
CA MET A 76 -6.18 24.10 -2.54
C MET A 76 -5.93 25.37 -3.36
N LEU A 77 -4.67 25.66 -3.74
CA LEU A 77 -4.33 26.79 -4.62
C LEU A 77 -5.05 26.71 -5.98
N LEU A 78 -5.25 25.49 -6.48
CA LEU A 78 -5.84 25.19 -7.79
C LEU A 78 -7.37 25.05 -7.76
N VAL A 79 -8.01 25.09 -6.60
CA VAL A 79 -9.47 25.05 -6.48
C VAL A 79 -10.10 26.25 -7.22
N HIS A 80 -11.12 25.99 -8.03
CA HIS A 80 -11.81 26.99 -8.88
C HIS A 80 -10.86 27.76 -9.84
N LEU A 81 -9.84 27.10 -10.36
CA LEU A 81 -8.98 27.67 -11.40
C LEU A 81 -9.67 27.57 -12.77
N HIS A 82 -10.04 28.71 -13.35
CA HIS A 82 -10.73 28.76 -14.65
C HIS A 82 -9.82 29.10 -15.82
N SER A 83 -8.65 29.72 -15.56
CA SER A 83 -7.74 30.19 -16.59
C SER A 83 -6.29 29.74 -16.33
N PRO A 84 -5.60 29.19 -17.35
CA PRO A 84 -4.21 28.75 -17.25
C PRO A 84 -3.20 29.92 -17.15
N THR A 85 -3.64 31.17 -17.39
CA THR A 85 -2.77 32.36 -17.34
C THR A 85 -2.79 33.07 -15.99
N SER A 86 -3.66 32.67 -15.08
CA SER A 86 -3.75 33.31 -13.76
C SER A 86 -2.48 33.12 -12.93
N LEU A 87 -2.20 34.06 -12.00
CA LEU A 87 -1.02 34.01 -11.14
C LEU A 87 -0.90 32.67 -10.38
N ARG A 88 -2.03 32.10 -9.93
CA ARG A 88 -2.10 30.80 -9.24
C ARG A 88 -1.62 29.66 -10.14
N ALA A 89 -2.02 29.67 -11.42
CA ALA A 89 -1.58 28.68 -12.41
C ALA A 89 -0.07 28.81 -12.70
N GLN A 90 0.42 30.04 -12.84
CA GLN A 90 1.85 30.32 -13.03
C GLN A 90 2.68 29.87 -11.82
N LEU A 91 2.18 30.09 -10.60
CA LEU A 91 2.84 29.62 -9.37
C LEU A 91 2.90 28.10 -9.32
N HIS A 92 1.82 27.42 -9.71
CA HIS A 92 1.78 25.96 -9.81
C HIS A 92 2.63 25.39 -10.96
N ASN A 93 2.93 26.13 -12.04
CA ASN A 93 3.70 25.58 -13.16
C ASN A 93 5.21 25.88 -13.07
N SER A 94 5.58 27.11 -12.71
CA SER A 94 6.94 27.61 -13.02
C SER A 94 7.96 27.54 -11.87
N PHE A 95 7.55 27.79 -10.62
CA PHE A 95 8.50 28.04 -9.52
C PHE A 95 9.00 26.75 -8.81
N TRP A 96 9.69 25.87 -9.53
CA TRP A 96 10.14 24.57 -9.01
C TRP A 96 11.12 24.65 -7.84
N PHE A 97 12.13 25.54 -7.92
CA PHE A 97 13.12 25.68 -6.85
C PHE A 97 12.48 26.13 -5.53
N LEU A 98 11.60 27.15 -5.59
CA LEU A 98 10.89 27.64 -4.41
C LEU A 98 9.96 26.57 -3.82
N LYS A 99 9.28 25.79 -4.67
CA LYS A 99 8.46 24.66 -4.23
C LYS A 99 9.26 23.60 -3.51
N LEU A 100 10.45 23.25 -4.01
CA LEU A 100 11.33 22.28 -3.35
C LEU A 100 11.79 22.80 -1.97
N LEU A 101 12.17 24.08 -1.88
CA LEU A 101 12.53 24.69 -0.60
C LEU A 101 11.34 24.69 0.37
N PHE A 102 10.15 25.02 -0.11
CA PHE A 102 8.93 24.99 0.69
C PHE A 102 8.57 23.58 1.16
N LEU A 103 8.69 22.57 0.29
CA LEU A 103 8.51 21.17 0.64
C LEU A 103 9.51 20.72 1.73
N LEU A 104 10.80 21.04 1.56
CA LEU A 104 11.82 20.74 2.56
C LEU A 104 11.53 21.44 3.90
N GLY A 105 11.05 22.69 3.85
CA GLY A 105 10.61 23.43 5.03
C GLY A 105 9.45 22.74 5.75
N LEU A 106 8.42 22.28 5.02
CA LEU A 106 7.30 21.54 5.59
C LEU A 106 7.73 20.21 6.20
N CYS A 107 8.65 19.48 5.55
CA CYS A 107 9.25 18.28 6.11
C CYS A 107 10.01 18.60 7.41
N ALA A 108 10.83 19.66 7.44
CA ALA A 108 11.57 20.07 8.63
C ALA A 108 10.63 20.45 9.79
N VAL A 109 9.56 21.20 9.52
CA VAL A 109 8.53 21.53 10.52
C VAL A 109 7.86 20.26 11.04
N ALA A 110 7.59 19.27 10.18
CA ALA A 110 7.02 17.99 10.60
C ALA A 110 7.94 17.22 11.55
N PHE A 111 9.27 17.45 11.54
CA PHE A 111 10.19 16.87 12.53
C PHE A 111 10.12 17.54 13.90
N CYS A 112 9.65 18.78 13.98
CA CYS A 112 9.50 19.50 15.26
C CYS A 112 8.21 19.10 16.03
N VAL A 113 7.30 18.35 15.42
CA VAL A 113 6.02 17.96 16.05
C VAL A 113 6.22 16.79 17.02
N PRO A 114 5.71 16.81 18.26
CA PRO A 114 5.85 15.69 19.20
C PRO A 114 5.01 14.46 18.82
N ASP A 115 5.49 13.27 19.19
CA ASP A 115 4.94 11.97 18.72
C ASP A 115 3.54 11.62 19.26
N GLU A 116 3.26 11.99 20.52
CA GLU A 116 2.13 11.49 21.33
C GLU A 116 0.76 11.52 20.63
N HIS A 117 0.46 12.61 19.91
CA HIS A 117 -0.82 12.77 19.20
C HIS A 117 -0.68 12.68 17.69
N PHE A 118 0.53 12.87 17.16
CA PHE A 118 0.78 12.97 15.74
C PHE A 118 0.70 11.60 15.06
N PHE A 119 1.34 10.56 15.60
CA PHE A 119 1.37 9.25 14.96
C PHE A 119 0.01 8.53 14.90
N PRO A 120 -0.80 8.49 15.97
CA PRO A 120 -2.11 7.85 15.89
C PRO A 120 -3.04 8.55 14.88
N ALA A 121 -3.09 9.88 14.90
CA ALA A 121 -3.93 10.64 13.98
C ALA A 121 -3.49 10.44 12.51
N TRP A 122 -2.17 10.55 12.26
CA TRP A 122 -1.63 10.37 10.91
C TRP A 122 -1.77 8.94 10.39
N HIS A 123 -1.74 7.94 11.27
CA HIS A 123 -1.99 6.54 10.91
C HIS A 123 -3.38 6.35 10.30
N TYR A 124 -4.43 6.88 10.93
CA TYR A 124 -5.80 6.78 10.41
C TYR A 124 -5.98 7.56 9.11
N ILE A 125 -5.40 8.76 9.01
CA ILE A 125 -5.39 9.55 7.76
C ILE A 125 -4.71 8.73 6.64
N GLY A 126 -3.59 8.08 6.95
CA GLY A 126 -2.86 7.21 6.03
C GLY A 126 -3.67 6.00 5.57
N ILE A 127 -4.41 5.34 6.46
CA ILE A 127 -5.30 4.22 6.09
C ILE A 127 -6.40 4.71 5.14
N CYS A 128 -7.09 5.80 5.47
CA CYS A 128 -8.16 6.36 4.65
C CYS A 128 -7.63 6.81 3.28
N GLY A 129 -6.51 7.54 3.25
CA GLY A 129 -5.87 7.99 2.02
C GLY A 129 -5.36 6.83 1.16
N GLY A 130 -4.76 5.81 1.78
CA GLY A 130 -4.30 4.60 1.10
C GLY A 130 -5.45 3.82 0.46
N PHE A 131 -6.59 3.68 1.16
CA PHE A 131 -7.78 3.06 0.61
C PHE A 131 -8.30 3.79 -0.65
N ILE A 132 -8.43 5.12 -0.57
CA ILE A 132 -8.84 5.95 -1.72
C ILE A 132 -7.84 5.83 -2.87
N PHE A 133 -6.54 5.87 -2.57
CA PHE A 133 -5.49 5.74 -3.57
C PHE A 133 -5.53 4.38 -4.28
N ILE A 134 -5.75 3.28 -3.56
CA ILE A 134 -5.89 1.94 -4.15
C ILE A 134 -7.08 1.91 -5.13
N LEU A 135 -8.22 2.51 -4.78
CA LEU A 135 -9.37 2.58 -5.69
C LEU A 135 -9.06 3.40 -6.95
N LEU A 136 -8.38 4.54 -6.81
CA LEU A 136 -7.95 5.35 -7.95
C LEU A 136 -6.98 4.58 -8.85
N GLN A 137 -5.97 3.93 -8.28
CA GLN A 137 -5.01 3.13 -9.03
C GLN A 137 -5.69 1.95 -9.75
N LEU A 138 -6.72 1.35 -9.15
CA LEU A 138 -7.52 0.28 -9.77
C LEU A 138 -8.27 0.78 -11.01
N VAL A 139 -8.87 1.98 -10.94
CA VAL A 139 -9.56 2.57 -12.11
C VAL A 139 -8.56 2.95 -13.20
N LEU A 140 -7.43 3.57 -12.83
CA LEU A 140 -6.39 3.99 -13.77
C LEU A 140 -5.74 2.80 -14.48
N ILE A 141 -5.40 1.72 -13.77
CA ILE A 141 -4.81 0.52 -14.40
C ILE A 141 -5.80 -0.19 -15.32
N THR A 142 -7.09 -0.19 -14.98
CA THR A 142 -8.13 -0.79 -15.83
C THR A 142 -8.34 0.03 -17.10
N ALA A 143 -8.40 1.36 -17.00
CA ALA A 143 -8.50 2.25 -18.16
C ALA A 143 -7.27 2.13 -19.08
N PHE A 144 -6.07 2.08 -18.47
CA PHE A 144 -4.82 1.83 -19.18
C PHE A 144 -4.83 0.48 -19.90
N ALA A 145 -5.21 -0.60 -19.22
CA ALA A 145 -5.30 -1.93 -19.82
C ALA A 145 -6.27 -1.97 -21.00
N HIS A 146 -7.42 -1.29 -20.90
CA HIS A 146 -8.39 -1.25 -21.99
C HIS A 146 -7.87 -0.44 -23.20
N SER A 147 -7.23 0.71 -22.95
CA SER A 147 -6.60 1.53 -23.98
C SER A 147 -5.45 0.80 -24.68
N TRP A 148 -4.58 0.14 -23.90
CA TRP A 148 -3.51 -0.71 -24.43
C TRP A 148 -4.06 -1.81 -25.32
N ASN A 149 -5.03 -2.57 -24.82
CA ASN A 149 -5.62 -3.69 -25.55
C ASN A 149 -6.27 -3.23 -26.88
N LYS A 150 -6.99 -2.10 -26.87
CA LYS A 150 -7.57 -1.52 -28.08
C LYS A 150 -6.50 -1.10 -29.09
N ASN A 151 -5.40 -0.50 -28.63
CA ASN A 151 -4.29 -0.13 -29.51
C ASN A 151 -3.65 -1.35 -30.18
N TRP A 152 -3.39 -2.41 -29.43
CA TRP A 152 -2.80 -3.65 -29.96
C TRP A 152 -3.74 -4.39 -30.91
N GLN A 153 -5.06 -4.34 -30.66
CA GLN A 153 -6.05 -4.88 -31.60
C GLN A 153 -6.05 -4.15 -32.95
N THR A 154 -5.95 -2.82 -32.95
CA THR A 154 -5.80 -2.05 -34.19
C THR A 154 -4.51 -2.43 -34.94
N GLY A 155 -3.42 -2.70 -34.22
CA GLY A 155 -2.19 -3.24 -34.80
C GLY A 155 -2.37 -4.64 -35.39
N ALA A 156 -3.08 -5.52 -34.67
CA ALA A 156 -3.35 -6.89 -35.10
C ALA A 156 -4.25 -6.98 -36.33
N ALA A 157 -5.08 -5.96 -36.61
CA ALA A 157 -5.84 -5.92 -37.87
C ALA A 157 -4.93 -5.81 -39.12
N ASN A 158 -3.71 -5.31 -38.96
CA ASN A 158 -2.78 -5.04 -40.06
C ASN A 158 -1.54 -5.95 -40.05
N ASP A 159 -1.09 -6.42 -38.88
CA ASP A 159 0.11 -7.26 -38.74
C ASP A 159 -0.08 -8.33 -37.64
N CYS A 160 0.04 -9.60 -38.04
CA CYS A 160 -0.11 -10.77 -37.18
C CYS A 160 0.91 -10.81 -36.02
N ARG A 161 2.04 -10.10 -36.12
CA ARG A 161 3.00 -9.96 -35.01
C ARG A 161 2.38 -9.33 -33.77
N TRP A 162 1.42 -8.43 -33.92
CA TRP A 162 0.71 -7.84 -32.78
C TRP A 162 -0.17 -8.86 -32.05
N PHE A 163 -0.77 -9.81 -32.79
CA PHE A 163 -1.48 -10.92 -32.18
C PHE A 163 -0.55 -11.82 -31.37
N LEU A 164 0.64 -12.14 -31.92
CA LEU A 164 1.66 -12.88 -31.16
C LEU A 164 2.11 -12.11 -29.91
N ALA A 165 2.32 -10.80 -30.00
CA ALA A 165 2.67 -9.96 -28.85
C ALA A 165 1.57 -9.96 -27.76
N MET A 166 0.30 -9.89 -28.16
CA MET A 166 -0.85 -10.02 -27.24
C MET A 166 -0.85 -11.38 -26.53
N LEU A 167 -0.62 -12.47 -27.27
CA LEU A 167 -0.57 -13.83 -26.70
C LEU A 167 0.57 -13.97 -25.70
N LEU A 168 1.79 -13.52 -26.06
CA LEU A 168 2.96 -13.58 -25.19
C LEU A 168 2.78 -12.73 -23.93
N ALA A 169 2.22 -11.52 -24.04
CA ALA A 169 1.93 -10.69 -22.88
C ALA A 169 0.91 -11.35 -21.95
N THR A 170 -0.16 -11.95 -22.50
CA THR A 170 -1.17 -12.66 -21.71
C THR A 170 -0.56 -13.84 -20.97
N LEU A 171 0.24 -14.66 -21.65
CA LEU A 171 0.95 -15.79 -21.05
C LEU A 171 1.93 -15.32 -19.96
N GLY A 172 2.63 -14.22 -20.21
CA GLY A 172 3.54 -13.58 -19.24
C GLY A 172 2.81 -13.14 -17.96
N PHE A 173 1.66 -12.48 -18.07
CA PHE A 173 0.90 -12.05 -16.90
C PHE A 173 0.33 -13.23 -16.10
N TYR A 174 -0.22 -14.25 -16.77
CA TYR A 174 -0.73 -15.45 -16.09
C TYR A 174 0.37 -16.25 -15.40
N SER A 175 1.53 -16.40 -16.04
CA SER A 175 2.68 -17.10 -15.43
C SER A 175 3.22 -16.33 -14.22
N MET A 176 3.37 -15.00 -14.32
CA MET A 176 3.78 -14.17 -13.19
C MET A 176 2.79 -14.26 -12.02
N ALA A 177 1.48 -14.23 -12.30
CA ALA A 177 0.44 -14.39 -11.28
C ALA A 177 0.50 -15.79 -10.62
N ALA A 178 0.72 -16.85 -11.40
CA ALA A 178 0.87 -18.20 -10.87
C ALA A 178 2.11 -18.34 -9.98
N VAL A 179 3.27 -17.83 -10.41
CA VAL A 179 4.50 -17.82 -9.61
C VAL A 179 4.29 -17.04 -8.31
N ALA A 180 3.69 -15.84 -8.38
CA ALA A 180 3.38 -15.04 -7.19
C ALA A 180 2.45 -15.78 -6.22
N ALA A 181 1.42 -16.46 -6.74
CA ALA A 181 0.52 -17.26 -5.92
C ALA A 181 1.24 -18.42 -5.22
N VAL A 182 2.11 -19.15 -5.94
CA VAL A 182 2.92 -20.25 -5.37
C VAL A 182 3.84 -19.73 -4.27
N LEU A 183 4.53 -18.60 -4.50
CA LEU A 183 5.40 -17.98 -3.50
C LEU A 183 4.61 -17.52 -2.26
N LEU A 184 3.43 -16.92 -2.45
CA LEU A 184 2.54 -16.52 -1.36
C LEU A 184 2.06 -17.73 -0.55
N PHE A 185 1.67 -18.82 -1.22
CA PHE A 185 1.31 -20.06 -0.54
C PHE A 185 2.49 -20.63 0.26
N HIS A 186 3.66 -20.74 -0.36
CA HIS A 186 4.83 -21.34 0.28
C HIS A 186 5.33 -20.55 1.50
N HIS A 187 5.40 -19.22 1.40
CA HIS A 187 5.97 -18.39 2.46
C HIS A 187 4.95 -17.94 3.53
N TYR A 188 3.69 -17.72 3.14
CA TYR A 188 2.69 -17.13 4.04
C TYR A 188 1.60 -18.09 4.50
N THR A 189 1.64 -19.35 4.07
CA THR A 189 0.75 -20.41 4.58
C THR A 189 1.56 -21.55 5.19
N HIS A 190 1.06 -22.11 6.30
CA HIS A 190 1.70 -23.25 6.97
C HIS A 190 0.66 -24.37 7.14
N PRO A 191 0.98 -25.65 6.88
CA PRO A 191 0.00 -26.74 6.95
C PRO A 191 -0.73 -26.80 8.30
N ALA A 192 0.00 -26.65 9.41
CA ALA A 192 -0.55 -26.70 10.77
C ALA A 192 -1.12 -25.36 11.31
N GLY A 193 -1.17 -24.29 10.51
CA GLY A 193 -1.58 -22.95 10.99
C GLY A 193 -2.05 -21.98 9.90
N CYS A 194 -2.11 -20.68 10.25
CA CYS A 194 -2.37 -19.56 9.34
C CYS A 194 -3.67 -19.68 8.50
N LEU A 195 -4.78 -20.04 9.15
CA LEU A 195 -6.08 -20.18 8.47
C LEU A 195 -6.50 -18.90 7.76
N LEU A 196 -6.28 -17.73 8.36
CA LEU A 196 -6.64 -16.44 7.75
C LEU A 196 -5.94 -16.23 6.40
N ASN A 197 -4.62 -16.41 6.34
CA ASN A 197 -3.85 -16.26 5.11
C ASN A 197 -4.29 -17.27 4.04
N LYS A 198 -4.57 -18.52 4.44
CA LYS A 198 -5.09 -19.56 3.52
C LYS A 198 -6.44 -19.16 2.93
N MET A 199 -7.37 -18.70 3.75
CA MET A 199 -8.71 -18.31 3.31
C MET A 199 -8.67 -17.08 2.40
N LEU A 200 -7.89 -16.05 2.78
CA LEU A 200 -7.74 -14.83 1.97
C LEU A 200 -7.11 -15.14 0.61
N LEU A 201 -6.04 -15.93 0.58
CA LEU A 201 -5.36 -16.30 -0.66
C LEU A 201 -6.24 -17.19 -1.54
N GLY A 202 -6.95 -18.17 -0.96
CA GLY A 202 -7.90 -19.02 -1.67
C GLY A 202 -9.06 -18.22 -2.27
N LEU A 203 -9.63 -17.29 -1.50
CA LEU A 203 -10.69 -16.39 -1.97
C LEU A 203 -10.21 -15.50 -3.13
N HIS A 204 -9.01 -14.93 -3.02
CA HIS A 204 -8.44 -14.10 -4.07
C HIS A 204 -8.23 -14.88 -5.38
N LEU A 205 -7.67 -16.10 -5.30
CA LEU A 205 -7.52 -16.96 -6.47
C LEU A 205 -8.86 -17.37 -7.07
N CYS A 206 -9.86 -17.65 -6.23
CA CYS A 206 -11.22 -17.95 -6.68
C CYS A 206 -11.82 -16.78 -7.47
N PHE A 207 -11.72 -15.55 -6.95
CA PHE A 207 -12.20 -14.35 -7.65
C PHE A 207 -11.45 -14.10 -8.96
N CYS A 208 -10.11 -14.24 -8.97
CA CYS A 208 -9.33 -14.13 -10.21
C CYS A 208 -9.74 -15.17 -11.26
N GLY A 209 -9.97 -16.42 -10.85
CA GLY A 209 -10.42 -17.50 -11.72
C GLY A 209 -11.82 -17.25 -12.28
N LEU A 210 -12.77 -16.83 -11.43
CA LEU A 210 -14.13 -16.50 -11.84
C LEU A 210 -14.15 -15.33 -12.84
N LEU A 211 -13.42 -14.25 -12.56
CA LEU A 211 -13.32 -13.11 -13.47
C LEU A 211 -12.67 -13.49 -14.81
N SER A 212 -11.65 -14.35 -14.79
CA SER A 212 -11.02 -14.87 -16.01
C SER A 212 -12.02 -15.67 -16.85
N PHE A 213 -12.79 -16.56 -16.22
CA PHE A 213 -13.83 -17.34 -16.90
C PHE A 213 -14.92 -16.45 -17.49
N LEU A 214 -15.44 -15.50 -16.72
CA LEU A 214 -16.46 -14.55 -17.18
C LEU A 214 -15.95 -13.71 -18.36
N SER A 215 -14.66 -13.34 -18.40
CA SER A 215 -14.10 -12.55 -19.51
C SER A 215 -14.09 -13.27 -20.86
N ILE A 216 -14.10 -14.61 -20.85
CA ILE A 216 -14.10 -15.45 -22.07
C ILE A 216 -15.53 -15.79 -22.50
N ALA A 217 -16.51 -15.67 -21.59
CA ALA A 217 -17.88 -16.07 -21.84
C ALA A 217 -18.46 -15.37 -23.09
N PRO A 218 -19.08 -16.12 -24.02
CA PRO A 218 -19.49 -15.61 -25.34
C PRO A 218 -20.50 -14.46 -25.26
N CYS A 219 -21.25 -14.35 -24.16
CA CYS A 219 -22.18 -13.25 -23.87
C CYS A 219 -21.50 -11.87 -23.84
N ILE A 220 -20.19 -11.80 -23.55
CA ILE A 220 -19.42 -10.55 -23.48
C ILE A 220 -18.58 -10.30 -24.76
N ARG A 221 -18.44 -11.32 -25.63
CA ARG A 221 -17.52 -11.31 -26.79
C ARG A 221 -18.14 -10.85 -28.11
N LEU A 222 -19.37 -10.32 -28.13
CA LEU A 222 -20.09 -9.96 -29.37
C LEU A 222 -19.50 -8.72 -30.14
N SER A 223 -18.30 -8.27 -29.80
CA SER A 223 -17.60 -7.18 -30.50
C SER A 223 -16.17 -7.60 -30.84
N GLY A 224 -15.95 -8.06 -32.08
CA GLY A 224 -14.65 -7.93 -32.76
C GLY A 224 -13.64 -9.08 -32.74
N TYR A 225 -14.05 -10.35 -32.90
CA TYR A 225 -13.10 -11.44 -33.19
C TYR A 225 -13.13 -11.83 -34.67
N MET A 226 -12.30 -11.16 -35.48
CA MET A 226 -11.82 -11.78 -36.70
C MET A 226 -10.29 -11.65 -36.70
N PRO A 227 -9.55 -12.70 -36.27
CA PRO A 227 -8.10 -12.70 -36.39
C PRO A 227 -7.72 -12.67 -37.87
N CYS A 228 -6.55 -12.07 -38.18
CA CYS A 228 -5.96 -12.06 -39.53
C CYS A 228 -6.24 -13.38 -40.25
N ASN A 229 -6.80 -13.34 -41.48
CA ASN A 229 -7.07 -14.48 -42.35
C ASN A 229 -6.19 -15.70 -42.01
N ILE A 230 -6.69 -16.56 -41.12
CA ILE A 230 -6.25 -17.94 -41.05
C ILE A 230 -6.93 -18.55 -42.26
N PRO A 231 -6.20 -18.97 -43.31
CA PRO A 231 -6.83 -19.67 -44.42
C PRO A 231 -7.59 -20.86 -43.83
N ASP A 232 -8.86 -20.99 -44.25
CA ASP A 232 -9.77 -22.06 -43.83
C ASP A 232 -9.03 -23.40 -43.79
N LEU A 233 -8.96 -24.01 -42.62
CA LEU A 233 -8.60 -25.42 -42.47
C LEU A 233 -9.82 -26.27 -42.86
N GLY A 234 -10.30 -26.07 -44.09
CA GLY A 234 -11.47 -26.70 -44.70
C GLY A 234 -11.20 -27.29 -46.09
N ASP A 235 -9.99 -27.14 -46.63
CA ASP A 235 -9.54 -27.76 -47.89
C ASP A 235 -8.24 -28.57 -47.69
N LEU A 236 -8.28 -29.58 -46.81
CA LEU A 236 -7.40 -30.77 -46.91
C LEU A 236 -8.08 -32.01 -46.32
#